data_AF-M1ES57-F1
#
_entry.id   AF-M1ES57-F1
#
_cell.length_a   1.000
_cell.length_b   1.000
_cell.length_c   1.000
_cell.angle_alpha   90.00
_cell.angle_beta   90.00
_cell.angle_gamma   90.00
#
_symmetry.space_group_name_H-M   'P 1'
#
loop_
_entity.id
_entity.type
_entity.pdbx_description
1 polymer ?
#
loop_
_entity_poly.entity_id
_entity_poly.type
_entity_poly.pdbx_seq_one_letter_code
_entity_poly.pdbx_strand_id
1 'polypeptide(L)'
;ILDNVLSLSLASHFKVSSSTMEDVISIADHILNSSSVTNWTVLLQEEQHASSRLLKTLENISSLVPPTALPLNFSREFINWKGSPVSPSQLKMGYNYQTEMFPPNASIPIRGRVLIESDQFQRSLPETIISMASLTLGTILSVTKNG
;
A
#
# COMPACT_ATOMS: atom_id res chain seq x y z
N ILE A 1 15.64 2.60 -11.84
CA ILE A 1 15.67 1.13 -11.59
C ILE A 1 14.28 0.58 -11.36
N LEU A 2 13.52 1.01 -10.34
CA LEU A 2 12.18 0.46 -10.07
C LEU A 2 11.18 0.62 -11.23
N ASP A 3 11.16 1.77 -11.91
CA ASP A 3 10.29 1.96 -13.08
C ASP A 3 10.65 1.01 -14.23
N ASN A 4 11.95 0.73 -14.41
CA ASN A 4 12.41 -0.24 -15.41
C ASN A 4 11.99 -1.66 -15.02
N VAL A 5 12.10 -2.03 -13.74
CA VAL A 5 11.65 -3.34 -13.25
C VAL A 5 10.15 -3.50 -13.48
N LEU A 6 9.34 -2.51 -13.08
CA LEU A 6 7.89 -2.56 -13.33
C LEU A 6 7.58 -2.68 -14.82
N SER A 7 8.24 -1.87 -15.66
CA SER A 7 8.04 -1.90 -17.11
C SER A 7 8.39 -3.27 -17.71
N LEU A 8 9.49 -3.89 -17.27
CA LEU A 8 9.90 -5.23 -17.70
C LEU A 8 8.95 -6.32 -17.20
N SER A 9 8.47 -6.22 -15.96
CA SER A 9 7.47 -7.15 -15.42
C SER A 9 6.17 -7.08 -16.20
N LEU A 10 5.69 -5.87 -16.53
CA LEU A 10 4.50 -5.68 -17.35
C LEU A 10 4.71 -6.22 -18.78
N ALA A 11 5.86 -5.93 -19.39
CA ALA A 11 6.21 -6.42 -20.74
C ALA A 11 6.33 -7.95 -20.80
N SER A 12 6.74 -8.60 -19.71
CA SER A 12 6.83 -10.06 -19.61
C SER A 12 5.54 -10.73 -19.13
N HIS A 13 4.45 -9.97 -18.99
CA HIS A 13 3.16 -10.44 -18.44
C HIS A 13 3.30 -11.10 -17.06
N PHE A 14 4.31 -10.71 -16.28
CA PHE A 14 4.51 -11.22 -14.93
C PHE A 14 3.34 -10.82 -14.03
N LYS A 15 2.83 -11.78 -13.24
CA LYS A 15 1.74 -11.58 -12.28
C LYS A 15 2.15 -12.08 -10.92
N VAL A 16 1.78 -11.34 -9.88
CA VAL A 16 2.04 -11.67 -8.48
C VAL A 16 0.91 -12.56 -7.96
N SER A 17 1.26 -13.69 -7.35
CA SER A 17 0.27 -14.57 -6.69
C SER A 17 -0.16 -14.01 -5.33
N SER A 18 -1.28 -14.52 -4.82
CA SER A 18 -1.76 -14.15 -3.48
C SER A 18 -0.73 -14.45 -2.38
N SER A 19 -0.03 -15.59 -2.47
CA SER A 19 1.00 -15.98 -1.49
C SER A 19 2.21 -15.05 -1.54
N THR A 20 2.70 -14.71 -2.73
CA THR A 20 3.79 -13.75 -2.87
C THR A 20 3.40 -12.36 -2.33
N MET A 21 2.16 -11.94 -2.55
CA MET A 21 1.68 -10.68 -1.97
C MET A 21 1.63 -10.74 -0.44
N GLU A 22 1.21 -11.86 0.14
CA GLU A 22 1.21 -12.05 1.59
C GLU A 22 2.62 -11.97 2.19
N ASP A 23 3.62 -12.59 1.54
CA ASP A 23 5.01 -12.51 1.94
C ASP A 23 5.52 -11.06 1.88
N VAL A 24 5.22 -10.35 0.79
CA VAL A 24 5.60 -8.94 0.62
C VAL A 24 4.99 -8.05 1.69
N ILE A 25 3.71 -8.21 2.00
CA ILE A 25 3.05 -7.44 3.06
C ILE A 25 3.63 -7.78 4.42
N SER A 26 4.02 -9.03 4.67
CA SER A 26 4.66 -9.43 5.93
C SER A 26 6.08 -8.83 6.06
N ILE A 27 6.84 -8.77 4.98
CA ILE A 27 8.13 -8.05 4.95
C ILE A 27 7.92 -6.54 5.19
N ALA A 28 6.93 -5.94 4.52
CA ALA A 28 6.61 -4.53 4.68
C ALA A 28 6.21 -4.20 6.13
N ASP A 29 5.43 -5.07 6.77
CA ASP A 29 5.04 -4.94 8.17
C ASP A 29 6.27 -4.90 9.10
N HIS A 30 7.21 -5.82 8.90
CA HIS A 30 8.47 -5.85 9.65
C HIS A 30 9.31 -4.59 9.44
N ILE A 31 9.39 -4.10 8.20
CA ILE A 31 10.10 -2.86 7.85
C ILE A 31 9.44 -1.63 8.51
N LEU A 32 8.11 -1.63 8.60
CA LEU A 32 7.29 -0.57 9.17
C LEU A 32 7.13 -0.68 10.70
N ASN A 33 7.74 -1.68 11.32
CA ASN A 33 7.70 -1.83 12.77
C ASN A 33 8.19 -0.56 13.48
N SER A 34 7.41 -0.06 14.44
CA SER A 34 7.73 1.16 15.19
C SER A 34 9.10 1.13 15.87
N SER A 35 9.57 -0.03 16.32
CA SER A 35 10.92 -0.20 16.88
C SER A 35 12.04 -0.01 15.85
N SER A 36 11.74 -0.24 14.57
CA SER A 36 12.65 -0.02 13.44
C SER A 36 12.67 1.43 12.95
N VAL A 37 11.70 2.27 13.32
CA VAL A 37 11.60 3.68 12.86
C VAL A 37 12.81 4.51 13.29
N THR A 38 13.44 4.21 14.43
CA THR A 38 14.71 4.86 14.81
C THR A 38 15.84 4.52 13.85
N ASN A 39 15.88 3.28 13.34
CA ASN A 39 16.87 2.87 12.34
C ASN A 39 16.63 3.57 10.99
N TRP A 40 15.37 3.88 10.67
CA TRP A 40 15.02 4.69 9.50
C TRP A 40 15.63 6.10 9.58
N THR A 41 15.65 6.73 10.75
CA THR A 41 16.28 8.04 10.92
C THR A 41 17.76 8.02 10.53
N VAL A 42 18.48 6.95 10.86
CA VAL A 42 19.89 6.77 10.49
C VAL A 42 20.01 6.47 8.99
N LEU A 43 19.23 5.52 8.48
CA LEU A 43 19.23 5.15 7.06
C LEU A 43 18.95 6.36 6.15
N LEU A 44 18.02 7.23 6.53
CA LEU A 44 17.64 8.39 5.73
C LEU A 44 18.72 9.48 5.68
N GLN A 45 19.74 9.43 6.54
CA GLN A 45 20.93 10.29 6.40
C GLN A 45 21.80 9.87 5.21
N GLU A 46 21.88 8.57 4.93
CA GLU A 46 22.67 8.00 3.84
C GLU A 46 21.84 7.83 2.55
N GLU A 47 20.56 7.48 2.70
CA GLU A 47 19.65 7.10 1.64
C GLU A 47 18.33 7.89 1.73
N GLN A 48 18.40 9.18 1.41
CA GLN A 48 17.31 10.15 1.56
C GLN A 48 15.98 9.73 0.88
N HIS A 49 16.03 8.86 -0.12
CA HIS A 49 14.86 8.39 -0.86
C HIS A 49 14.40 6.99 -0.45
N ALA A 50 14.97 6.37 0.59
CA ALA A 50 14.64 5.01 0.98
C ALA A 50 13.14 4.82 1.26
N SER A 51 12.51 5.75 1.97
CA SER A 51 11.08 5.65 2.31
C SER A 51 10.18 5.81 1.09
N SER A 52 10.50 6.75 0.19
CA SER A 52 9.77 6.90 -1.07
C SER A 52 9.98 5.69 -1.99
N ARG A 53 11.16 5.07 -1.99
CA ARG A 53 11.42 3.82 -2.72
C ARG A 53 10.62 2.66 -2.14
N LEU A 54 10.47 2.56 -0.82
CA LEU A 54 9.60 1.56 -0.19
C LEU A 54 8.15 1.74 -0.67
N LEU A 55 7.59 2.95 -0.57
CA LEU A 55 6.23 3.24 -1.02
C LEU A 55 6.06 2.89 -2.51
N LYS A 56 6.95 3.36 -3.37
CA LYS A 56 6.97 3.05 -4.81
C LYS A 56 7.04 1.53 -5.07
N THR A 57 7.80 0.78 -4.27
CA THR A 57 7.89 -0.68 -4.39
C THR A 57 6.54 -1.33 -4.10
N LEU A 58 5.87 -0.90 -3.02
CA LEU A 58 4.55 -1.42 -2.64
C LEU A 58 3.47 -1.06 -3.67
N GLU A 59 3.52 0.13 -4.25
CA GLU A 59 2.64 0.54 -5.35
C GLU A 59 2.88 -0.30 -6.62
N ASN A 60 4.15 -0.44 -7.02
CA ASN A 60 4.53 -1.19 -8.22
C ASN A 60 4.10 -2.65 -8.11
N ILE A 61 4.38 -3.33 -7.00
CA ILE A 61 4.02 -4.73 -6.85
C ILE A 61 2.50 -4.94 -6.73
N SER A 62 1.79 -3.99 -6.12
CA SER A 62 0.32 -3.98 -6.07
C SER A 62 -0.27 -3.96 -7.49
N SER A 63 0.32 -3.20 -8.42
CA SER A 63 -0.13 -3.15 -9.82
C SER A 63 0.06 -4.47 -10.60
N LEU A 64 0.89 -5.39 -10.08
CA LEU A 64 1.15 -6.69 -10.70
C LEU A 64 0.22 -7.80 -10.21
N VAL A 65 -0.66 -7.52 -9.24
CA VAL A 65 -1.67 -8.48 -8.76
C VAL A 65 -2.80 -8.59 -9.79
N PRO A 66 -3.06 -9.78 -10.37
CA PRO A 66 -4.12 -9.93 -11.36
C PRO A 66 -5.51 -9.90 -10.72
N PRO A 67 -6.57 -9.48 -11.43
CA PRO A 67 -7.94 -9.52 -10.94
C PRO A 67 -8.39 -10.92 -10.46
N THR A 68 -7.87 -11.98 -11.07
CA THR A 68 -8.16 -13.38 -10.72
C THR A 68 -7.61 -13.81 -9.37
N ALA A 69 -6.64 -13.07 -8.82
CA ALA A 69 -6.10 -13.31 -7.47
C ALA A 69 -6.86 -12.54 -6.38
N LEU A 70 -7.82 -11.68 -6.75
CA LEU A 70 -8.59 -10.83 -5.85
C LEU A 70 -10.01 -11.40 -5.61
N PRO A 71 -10.68 -11.06 -4.49
CA PRO A 71 -10.28 -10.10 -3.47
C PRO A 71 -9.24 -10.65 -2.50
N LEU A 72 -8.44 -9.75 -1.94
CA LEU A 72 -7.42 -10.05 -0.92
C LEU A 72 -7.49 -9.00 0.19
N ASN A 73 -7.28 -9.44 1.43
CA ASN A 73 -7.29 -8.56 2.60
C ASN A 73 -6.24 -9.06 3.59
N PHE A 74 -5.17 -8.29 3.74
CA PHE A 74 -4.09 -8.56 4.67
C PHE A 74 -4.06 -7.46 5.71
N SER A 75 -4.25 -7.83 6.97
CA SER A 75 -4.01 -6.95 8.10
C SER A 75 -2.87 -7.50 8.91
N ARG A 76 -1.85 -6.69 9.11
CA ARG A 76 -0.73 -6.93 10.01
C ARG A 76 -0.69 -5.80 11.05
N GLU A 77 0.36 -5.76 11.86
CA GLU A 77 0.45 -4.83 12.99
C GLU A 77 0.59 -3.36 12.54
N PHE A 78 1.43 -3.11 11.53
CA PHE A 78 1.81 -1.77 11.06
C PHE A 78 1.32 -1.44 9.66
N ILE A 79 0.75 -2.41 8.93
CA ILE A 79 0.18 -2.23 7.60
C ILE A 79 -1.13 -3.02 7.43
N ASN A 80 -2.13 -2.35 6.84
CA ASN A 80 -3.32 -2.98 6.28
C ASN A 80 -3.27 -2.80 4.76
N TRP A 81 -3.59 -3.85 4.02
CA TRP A 81 -3.64 -3.85 2.57
C TRP A 81 -4.88 -4.61 2.11
N LYS A 82 -5.65 -4.00 1.21
CA LYS A 82 -6.88 -4.58 0.67
C LYS A 82 -6.95 -4.37 -0.83
N GLY A 83 -7.11 -5.46 -1.58
CA GLY A 83 -7.34 -5.45 -3.01
C GLY A 83 -8.71 -6.00 -3.37
N SER A 84 -9.39 -5.37 -4.32
CA SER A 84 -10.66 -5.85 -4.87
C SER A 84 -10.69 -5.69 -6.39
N PRO A 85 -11.29 -6.64 -7.14
CA PRO A 85 -11.61 -6.38 -8.53
C PRO A 85 -12.68 -5.28 -8.60
N VAL A 86 -12.65 -4.47 -9.63
CA VAL A 86 -13.66 -3.42 -9.80
C VAL A 86 -14.91 -4.00 -10.42
N SER A 87 -16.07 -3.70 -9.84
CA SER A 87 -17.36 -4.09 -10.39
C SER A 87 -18.05 -2.90 -11.08
N PRO A 88 -18.89 -3.13 -12.09
CA PRO A 88 -19.69 -2.07 -12.71
C PRO A 88 -20.61 -1.32 -11.73
N SER A 89 -20.97 -1.92 -10.60
CA SER A 89 -21.74 -1.24 -9.55
C SER A 89 -20.96 -0.12 -8.86
N GLN A 90 -19.63 -0.19 -8.82
CA GLN A 90 -18.78 0.85 -8.23
C GLN A 90 -18.78 2.15 -9.06
N LEU A 91 -19.08 2.10 -10.36
CA LEU A 91 -19.33 3.32 -11.16
C LEU A 91 -20.51 4.14 -10.65
N LYS A 92 -21.48 3.51 -9.98
CA LYS A 92 -22.66 4.20 -9.46
C LYS A 92 -22.53 4.56 -7.99
N MET A 93 -21.89 3.68 -7.21
CA MET A 93 -21.82 3.78 -5.75
C MET A 93 -20.55 4.47 -5.24
N GLY A 94 -19.55 4.67 -6.10
CA GLY A 94 -18.21 5.06 -5.67
C GLY A 94 -17.45 3.89 -5.02
N TYR A 95 -16.31 4.21 -4.41
CA TYR A 95 -15.49 3.30 -3.64
C TYR A 95 -15.26 3.85 -2.23
N ASN A 96 -15.52 3.03 -1.22
CA ASN A 96 -15.33 3.36 0.18
C ASN A 96 -14.43 2.31 0.81
N TYR A 97 -13.25 2.73 1.23
CA TYR A 97 -12.34 1.94 2.04
C TYR A 97 -12.34 2.50 3.46
N GLN A 98 -12.51 1.62 4.44
CA GLN A 98 -12.44 1.92 5.85
C GLN A 98 -11.60 0.85 6.53
N THR A 99 -10.76 1.27 7.45
CA THR A 99 -9.93 0.36 8.24
C THR A 99 -9.75 0.89 9.64
N GLU A 100 -9.57 -0.02 10.58
CA GLU A 100 -9.14 0.25 11.94
C GLU A 100 -7.81 -0.47 12.16
N MET A 101 -6.85 0.22 12.77
CA MET A 101 -5.56 -0.35 13.13
C MET A 101 -5.29 -0.04 14.59
N PHE A 102 -4.72 -1.00 15.32
CA PHE A 102 -4.44 -0.87 16.75
C PHE A 102 -2.95 -0.64 16.93
N PRO A 103 -2.50 0.58 17.26
CA PRO A 103 -1.11 0.81 17.59
C PRO A 103 -0.68 -0.07 18.77
N PRO A 104 0.61 -0.48 18.81
CA PRO A 104 1.14 -1.19 19.96
C PRO A 104 0.89 -0.38 21.23
N ASN A 105 0.36 -1.04 22.27
CA ASN A 105 0.04 -0.43 23.57
C ASN A 105 -1.11 0.61 23.56
N ALA A 106 -1.88 0.73 22.49
CA ALA A 106 -3.07 1.58 22.44
C ALA A 106 -4.35 0.74 22.58
N SER A 107 -5.26 1.13 23.48
CA SER A 107 -6.58 0.51 23.63
C SER A 107 -7.61 1.05 22.64
N ILE A 108 -7.32 2.19 21.99
CA ILE A 108 -8.20 2.86 21.03
C ILE A 108 -7.61 2.69 19.63
N PRO A 109 -8.38 2.19 18.65
CA PRO A 109 -7.90 2.05 17.30
C PRO A 109 -7.78 3.40 16.60
N ILE A 110 -6.82 3.49 15.68
CA ILE A 110 -6.76 4.56 14.68
C ILE A 110 -7.61 4.14 13.49
N ARG A 111 -8.45 5.06 13.02
CA ARG A 111 -9.39 4.85 11.91
C ARG A 111 -8.91 5.56 10.66
N GLY A 112 -8.82 4.83 9.55
CA GLY A 112 -8.54 5.37 8.22
C GLY A 112 -9.76 5.23 7.32
N ARG A 113 -10.02 6.26 6.50
CA ARG A 113 -11.07 6.21 5.48
C ARG A 113 -10.59 6.85 4.18
N VAL A 114 -10.89 6.19 3.07
CA VAL A 114 -10.76 6.75 1.71
C VAL A 114 -12.10 6.60 1.01
N LEU A 115 -12.56 7.69 0.40
CA LEU A 115 -13.77 7.74 -0.40
C LEU A 115 -13.40 8.27 -1.78
N ILE A 116 -13.74 7.51 -2.81
CA ILE A 116 -13.67 7.93 -4.21
C ILE A 116 -15.11 7.96 -4.69
N GLU A 117 -15.63 9.15 -4.98
CA GLU A 117 -17.01 9.31 -5.44
C GLU A 117 -17.18 8.73 -6.86
N SER A 118 -18.42 8.39 -7.22
CA SER A 118 -18.72 7.79 -8.52
C SER A 118 -18.31 8.67 -9.70
N ASP A 119 -18.41 9.99 -9.55
CA ASP A 119 -18.02 10.99 -10.54
C ASP A 119 -16.50 11.22 -10.63
N GLN A 120 -15.73 10.72 -9.66
CA GLN A 120 -14.26 10.80 -9.65
C GLN A 120 -13.59 9.67 -10.42
N PHE A 121 -14.31 8.59 -10.74
CA PHE A 121 -13.81 7.59 -11.67
C PHE A 121 -13.73 8.18 -13.08
N GLN A 122 -12.55 8.08 -13.73
CA GLN A 122 -12.42 8.43 -15.14
C GLN A 122 -13.32 7.53 -16.01
N ARG A 123 -13.54 7.92 -17.28
CA ARG A 123 -14.47 7.24 -18.21
C ARG A 123 -14.32 5.72 -18.29
N SER A 124 -13.13 5.19 -18.01
CA SER A 124 -12.87 3.76 -17.86
C SER A 124 -12.57 3.41 -16.40
N LEU A 125 -13.23 2.39 -15.88
CA LEU A 125 -12.88 1.80 -14.60
C LEU A 125 -11.50 1.15 -14.65
N PRO A 126 -10.69 1.24 -13.56
CA PRO A 126 -9.54 0.38 -13.43
C PRO A 126 -9.98 -1.09 -13.26
N GLU A 127 -9.13 -2.05 -13.59
CA GLU A 127 -9.46 -3.48 -13.40
C GLU A 127 -9.50 -3.86 -11.91
N THR A 128 -8.67 -3.21 -11.10
CA THR A 128 -8.52 -3.48 -9.67
C THR A 128 -8.41 -2.16 -8.90
N ILE A 129 -8.89 -2.16 -7.65
CA ILE A 129 -8.64 -1.08 -6.69
C ILE A 129 -7.93 -1.70 -5.49
N ILE A 130 -6.84 -1.06 -5.10
CA ILE A 130 -6.00 -1.48 -3.98
C ILE A 130 -5.90 -0.31 -3.01
N SER A 131 -6.19 -0.59 -1.75
CA SER A 131 -6.10 0.36 -0.65
C SER A 131 -5.08 -0.14 0.36
N MET A 132 -4.29 0.78 0.89
CA MET A 132 -3.32 0.50 1.94
C MET A 132 -3.47 1.55 3.04
N ALA A 133 -3.34 1.12 4.29
CA ALA A 133 -3.12 1.99 5.43
C ALA A 133 -1.89 1.53 6.19
N SER A 134 -1.18 2.47 6.81
CA SER A 134 -0.04 2.16 7.66
C SER A 134 0.01 3.09 8.86
N LEU A 135 0.42 2.56 10.00
CA LEU A 135 0.58 3.31 11.24
C LEU A 135 1.84 4.20 11.25
N THR A 136 2.89 3.79 10.56
CA THR A 136 4.26 4.36 10.73
C THR A 136 4.85 4.90 9.44
N LEU A 137 4.32 4.53 8.26
CA LEU A 137 4.83 4.97 6.97
C LEU A 137 4.89 6.51 6.87
N GLY A 138 3.89 7.21 7.41
CA GLY A 138 3.87 8.68 7.45
C GLY A 138 5.06 9.29 8.20
N THR A 139 5.51 8.65 9.28
CA THR A 139 6.65 9.11 10.08
C THR A 139 7.96 9.07 9.29
N ILE A 140 8.17 8.03 8.49
CA ILE A 140 9.40 7.87 7.69
C ILE A 140 9.34 8.63 6.36
N LEU A 141 8.15 8.94 5.85
CA LEU A 141 7.98 9.78 4.66
C LEU A 141 8.19 11.28 4.95
N SER A 142 7.89 11.74 6.16
CA SER A 142 7.81 13.17 6.52
C SER A 142 9.15 13.84 6.85
N VAL A 143 10.27 13.39 6.26
CA VAL A 143 11.59 14.01 6.49
C VAL A 143 11.78 15.26 5.64
N THR A 144 10.81 16.18 5.68
CA THR A 144 11.08 17.59 5.45
C THR A 144 11.32 18.22 6.81
N LYS A 145 12.55 18.69 7.04
CA LYS A 145 12.87 19.59 8.15
C LYS A 145 11.82 20.71 8.13
N ASN A 146 11.09 20.88 9.22
CA ASN A 146 10.37 22.12 9.47
C ASN A 146 11.38 23.25 9.21
N GLY A 147 11.06 24.11 8.24
CA GLY A 147 11.87 25.26 7.86
C GLY A 147 11.94 26.29 8.98
#